data_AF-A0A934DTA6-F1
#
_entry.id   AF-A0A934DTA6-F1
#
_cell.length_a   1.000
_cell.length_b   1.000
_cell.length_c   1.000
_cell.angle_alpha   90.00
_cell.angle_beta   90.00
_cell.angle_gamma   90.00
#
_symmetry.space_group_name_H-M   'P 1'
#
loop_
_entity.id
_entity.type
_entity.pdbx_description
1 polymer ?
#
loop_
_entity_poly.entity_id
_entity_poly.type
_entity_poly.pdbx_seq_one_letter_code
_entity_poly.pdbx_strand_id
1 'polypeptide(L)'
;MTEESEGTAEKADWYMGRLVNDGIKPYVEEIAAILSRGEVPVVAFEPTGRSVPALDGLGWNQRAVFGVPRSVLGTALAQDEVTRQWLARQRGQGEFPILVISHLGSTLLVNYGGSGFSIEPGSLNSVLP
;
A
#
# COMPACT_ATOMS: atom_id res chain seq x y z
N MET A 1 -22.31 -16.09 -19.14
CA MET A 1 -21.78 -14.89 -18.45
C MET A 1 -20.70 -15.41 -17.52
N THR A 2 -19.53 -15.73 -18.08
CA THR A 2 -18.54 -16.57 -17.37
C THR A 2 -17.09 -16.44 -17.88
N GLU A 3 -16.82 -15.84 -19.04
CA GLU A 3 -15.44 -15.73 -19.57
C GLU A 3 -14.74 -14.42 -19.18
N GLU A 4 -15.46 -13.30 -18.98
CA GLU A 4 -14.84 -12.04 -18.55
C GLU A 4 -14.39 -12.04 -17.08
N SER A 5 -15.00 -12.86 -16.22
CA SER A 5 -14.62 -12.93 -14.80
C SER A 5 -13.36 -13.75 -14.55
N GLU A 6 -13.10 -14.80 -15.33
CA GLU A 6 -11.90 -15.64 -15.17
C GLU A 6 -10.63 -14.87 -15.59
N GLY A 7 -10.66 -14.18 -16.73
CA GLY A 7 -9.50 -13.39 -17.20
C GLY A 7 -9.20 -12.15 -16.35
N THR A 8 -10.13 -11.71 -15.50
CA THR A 8 -9.94 -10.59 -14.58
C THR A 8 -9.29 -11.06 -13.27
N ALA A 9 -9.70 -12.22 -12.74
CA ALA A 9 -9.12 -12.81 -11.55
C ALA A 9 -7.66 -13.20 -11.76
N GLU A 10 -7.34 -13.84 -12.89
CA GLU A 10 -5.97 -14.25 -13.23
C GLU A 10 -5.02 -13.04 -13.36
N LYS A 11 -5.51 -11.92 -13.91
CA LYS A 11 -4.75 -10.66 -13.98
C LYS A 11 -4.52 -10.03 -12.60
N ALA A 12 -5.52 -10.09 -11.72
CA ALA A 12 -5.38 -9.59 -10.36
C ALA A 12 -4.37 -10.41 -9.56
N ASP A 13 -4.42 -11.74 -9.67
CA ASP A 13 -3.47 -12.65 -9.02
C ASP A 13 -2.05 -12.46 -9.55
N TRP A 14 -1.90 -12.32 -10.88
CA TRP A 14 -0.60 -12.01 -11.49
C TRP A 14 -0.03 -10.68 -10.99
N TYR A 15 -0.85 -9.63 -10.95
CA TYR A 15 -0.43 -8.31 -10.49
C TYR A 15 -0.04 -8.33 -9.01
N MET A 16 -0.82 -8.99 -8.17
CA MET A 16 -0.53 -9.17 -6.76
C MET A 16 0.75 -9.97 -6.53
N GLY A 17 0.96 -11.03 -7.32
CA GLY A 17 2.21 -11.78 -7.32
C GLY A 17 3.42 -10.90 -7.63
N ARG A 18 3.31 -10.01 -8.62
CA ARG A 18 4.37 -9.03 -8.95
C ARG A 18 4.56 -7.99 -7.85
N LEU A 19 3.49 -7.40 -7.34
CA LEU A 19 3.58 -6.42 -6.26
C LEU A 19 4.32 -7.00 -5.05
N VAL A 20 3.99 -8.22 -4.64
CA VAL A 20 4.66 -8.88 -3.52
C VAL A 20 6.12 -9.22 -3.85
N ASN A 21 6.38 -9.85 -4.99
CA ASN A 21 7.72 -10.35 -5.32
C ASN A 21 8.71 -9.26 -5.75
N ASP A 22 8.23 -8.23 -6.44
CA ASP A 22 9.05 -7.19 -7.04
C ASP A 22 8.99 -5.89 -6.22
N GLY A 23 7.83 -5.58 -5.62
CA GLY A 23 7.58 -4.34 -4.89
C GLY A 23 7.83 -4.41 -3.39
N ILE A 24 7.71 -5.58 -2.76
CA ILE A 24 7.79 -5.71 -1.29
C ILE A 24 8.99 -6.54 -0.84
N LYS A 25 9.09 -7.80 -1.31
CA LYS A 25 10.15 -8.72 -0.88
C LYS A 25 11.57 -8.16 -1.00
N PRO A 26 11.96 -7.46 -2.08
CA PRO A 26 13.30 -6.91 -2.22
C PRO A 26 13.63 -5.83 -1.18
N TYR A 27 12.61 -5.21 -0.58
CA TYR A 27 12.73 -4.07 0.32
C TYR A 27 12.32 -4.41 1.76
N VAL A 28 12.24 -5.69 2.12
CA VAL A 28 11.74 -6.13 3.43
C VAL A 28 12.53 -5.52 4.60
N GLU A 29 13.85 -5.37 4.47
CA GLU A 29 14.71 -4.76 5.50
C GLU A 29 14.44 -3.26 5.64
N GLU A 30 14.25 -2.55 4.54
CA GLU A 30 13.89 -1.13 4.53
C GLU A 30 12.52 -0.90 5.17
N ILE A 31 11.54 -1.74 4.83
CA ILE A 31 10.20 -1.74 5.41
C ILE A 31 10.28 -1.98 6.92
N ALA A 32 11.05 -2.98 7.37
CA ALA A 32 11.23 -3.25 8.78
C ALA A 32 11.89 -2.06 9.52
N ALA A 33 12.86 -1.40 8.90
CA ALA A 33 13.50 -0.21 9.45
C ALA A 33 12.56 1.00 9.54
N ILE A 34 11.62 1.15 8.59
CA ILE A 34 10.57 2.18 8.65
C ILE A 34 9.62 1.89 9.82
N LEU A 35 9.16 0.64 9.92
CA LEU A 35 8.25 0.22 10.98
C LEU A 35 8.85 0.40 12.37
N SER A 36 10.15 0.13 12.55
CA SER A 36 10.83 0.32 13.83
C SER A 36 10.91 1.79 14.28
N ARG A 37 10.79 2.74 13.35
CA ARG A 37 10.67 4.18 13.64
C ARG A 37 9.23 4.61 13.96
N GLY A 38 8.26 3.70 13.88
CA GLY A 38 6.83 4.01 14.06
C GLY A 38 6.18 4.72 12.87
N GLU A 39 6.88 4.78 11.73
CA GLU A 39 6.38 5.30 10.47
C GLU A 39 5.56 4.24 9.72
N VAL A 40 4.77 4.68 8.74
CA VAL A 40 4.06 3.79 7.82
C VAL A 40 4.92 3.64 6.55
N PRO A 41 5.30 2.42 6.16
CA PRO A 41 5.94 2.16 4.89
C PRO A 41 4.99 2.46 3.73
N VAL A 42 5.49 3.25 2.78
CA VAL A 42 4.86 3.50 1.49
C VAL A 42 5.70 2.85 0.40
N VAL A 43 5.07 2.05 -0.44
CA VAL A 43 5.67 1.38 -1.59
C VAL A 43 5.19 2.05 -2.87
N ALA A 44 6.09 2.67 -3.61
CA ALA A 44 5.85 3.19 -4.95
C ALA A 44 6.12 2.08 -5.97
N PHE A 45 5.07 1.43 -6.48
CA PHE A 45 5.20 0.28 -7.38
C PHE A 45 4.70 0.63 -8.79
N GLU A 46 5.62 0.74 -9.74
CA GLU A 46 5.30 1.19 -11.12
C GLU A 46 4.46 2.49 -11.13
N PRO A 47 4.90 3.56 -10.45
CA PRO A 47 4.13 4.80 -10.43
C PRO A 47 4.01 5.39 -11.84
N THR A 48 2.88 6.03 -12.12
CA THR A 48 2.64 6.75 -13.37
C THR A 48 2.44 8.22 -13.07
N GLY A 49 2.45 9.08 -14.09
CA GLY A 49 2.20 10.52 -13.91
C GLY A 49 0.90 10.86 -13.16
N ARG A 50 -0.06 9.92 -13.06
CA ARG A 50 -1.28 10.07 -12.24
C ARG A 50 -1.06 9.84 -10.75
N SER A 51 -0.15 8.95 -10.36
CA SER A 51 0.15 8.65 -8.96
C SER A 51 1.31 9.47 -8.38
N VAL A 52 2.13 10.10 -9.23
CA VAL A 52 3.23 10.98 -8.81
C VAL A 52 2.77 12.11 -7.86
N PRO A 53 1.67 12.86 -8.13
CA PRO A 53 1.25 13.93 -7.22
C PRO A 53 0.91 13.43 -5.81
N ALA A 54 0.26 12.27 -5.70
CA ALA A 54 -0.06 11.66 -4.41
C ALA A 54 1.20 11.21 -3.67
N LEU A 55 2.17 10.65 -4.39
CA LEU A 55 3.49 10.31 -3.85
C LEU A 55 4.25 11.56 -3.37
N ASP A 56 4.31 12.61 -4.19
CA ASP A 56 4.97 13.87 -3.85
C ASP A 56 4.35 14.53 -2.61
N GLY A 57 3.02 14.49 -2.49
CA GLY A 57 2.29 14.98 -1.31
C GLY A 57 2.64 14.24 -0.01
N LEU A 58 3.20 13.03 -0.11
CA LEU A 58 3.69 12.24 1.02
C LEU A 58 5.21 12.38 1.25
N GLY A 59 5.90 13.22 0.47
CA GLY A 59 7.34 13.43 0.57
C GLY A 59 8.17 12.40 -0.21
N TRP A 60 7.62 11.84 -1.29
CA TRP A 60 8.32 10.86 -2.11
C TRP A 60 9.64 11.42 -2.66
N ASN A 61 10.69 10.61 -2.55
CA ASN A 61 12.06 10.95 -2.93
C ASN A 61 12.58 10.04 -4.06
N GLN A 62 11.67 9.59 -4.94
CA GLN A 62 11.96 8.67 -6.05
C GLN A 62 12.45 7.28 -5.61
N ARG A 63 12.37 6.94 -4.32
CA ARG A 63 12.65 5.60 -3.81
C ARG A 63 11.44 4.68 -3.97
N ALA A 64 11.70 3.39 -4.17
CA ALA A 64 10.65 2.37 -4.21
C ALA A 64 9.92 2.24 -2.87
N VAL A 65 10.64 2.40 -1.75
CA VAL A 65 10.07 2.40 -0.41
C VAL A 65 10.54 3.61 0.38
N PHE A 66 9.62 4.25 1.09
CA PHE A 66 9.90 5.35 2.00
C PHE A 66 8.95 5.34 3.19
N GLY A 67 9.37 6.00 4.28
CA GLY A 67 8.58 6.07 5.51
C GLY A 67 7.80 7.37 5.58
N VAL A 68 6.53 7.28 5.98
CA VAL A 68 5.69 8.45 6.21
C VAL A 68 5.22 8.46 7.67
N PRO A 69 5.41 9.58 8.40
CA PRO A 69 4.86 9.71 9.74
C PRO A 69 3.34 9.57 9.74
N ARG A 70 2.78 8.87 10.75
CA ARG A 70 1.32 8.69 10.87
C ARG A 70 0.54 10.02 10.91
N SER A 71 1.14 11.07 11.47
CA SER A 71 0.56 12.42 11.48
C SER A 71 0.37 12.99 10.08
N VAL A 72 1.36 12.79 9.19
CA VAL A 72 1.31 13.24 7.80
C VAL A 72 0.24 12.48 7.02
N LEU A 73 0.14 11.16 7.20
CA LEU A 73 -0.93 10.37 6.58
C LEU A 73 -2.32 10.79 7.06
N GLY A 74 -2.49 11.05 8.36
CA GLY A 74 -3.76 11.52 8.91
C GLY A 74 -4.22 12.85 8.31
N THR A 75 -3.29 13.73 7.93
CA THR A 75 -3.60 15.02 7.27
C THR A 75 -3.77 14.86 5.76
N ALA A 76 -2.87 14.15 5.08
CA ALA A 76 -2.91 13.95 3.63
C ALA A 76 -4.13 13.12 3.20
N LEU A 77 -4.54 12.17 4.04
CA LEU A 77 -5.63 11.22 3.76
C LEU A 77 -6.88 11.56 4.55
N ALA A 78 -6.96 12.77 5.11
CA ALA A 78 -8.11 13.25 5.89
C ALA A 78 -9.42 13.23 5.10
N GLN A 79 -9.39 13.15 3.77
CA GLN A 79 -10.60 13.09 2.93
C GLN A 79 -11.02 11.67 2.53
N ASP A 80 -10.16 10.67 2.76
CA ASP A 80 -10.49 9.26 2.48
C ASP A 80 -10.89 8.54 3.77
N GLU A 81 -12.20 8.34 3.93
CA GLU A 81 -12.80 7.66 5.07
C GLU A 81 -12.25 6.23 5.24
N VAL A 82 -11.97 5.54 4.13
CA VAL A 82 -11.46 4.16 4.14
C VAL A 82 -10.06 4.13 4.73
N THR A 83 -9.15 4.97 4.21
CA THR A 83 -7.79 5.03 4.75
C THR A 83 -7.76 5.53 6.20
N ARG A 84 -8.63 6.48 6.57
CA ARG A 84 -8.73 6.94 7.96
C ARG A 84 -9.11 5.80 8.91
N GLN A 85 -10.11 4.99 8.54
CA GLN A 85 -10.52 3.82 9.33
C GLN A 85 -9.38 2.83 9.51
N TRP A 86 -8.55 2.62 8.48
CA TRP A 86 -7.41 1.72 8.59
C TRP A 86 -6.28 2.24 9.47
N LEU A 87 -5.98 3.53 9.40
CA LEU A 87 -4.96 4.13 10.25
C LEU A 87 -5.40 4.11 11.72
N ALA A 88 -6.70 4.23 11.98
CA ALA A 88 -7.29 4.15 13.32
C ALA A 88 -7.43 2.72 13.87
N ARG A 89 -7.39 1.69 13.01
CA ARG A 89 -7.62 0.29 13.41
C ARG A 89 -6.52 -0.21 14.35
N GLN A 90 -6.93 -0.69 15.53
CA GLN A 90 -6.04 -1.47 16.40
C GLN A 90 -5.73 -2.80 15.72
N ARG A 91 -4.43 -3.10 15.61
CA ARG A 91 -3.91 -4.29 14.94
C ARG A 91 -3.33 -5.26 15.95
N GLY A 92 -3.38 -6.56 15.63
CA GLY A 92 -2.77 -7.62 16.44
C GLY A 92 -1.24 -7.51 16.48
N GLN A 93 -0.60 -8.24 17.39
CA GLN A 93 0.86 -8.36 17.37
C GLN A 93 1.32 -8.95 16.03
N GLY A 94 2.25 -8.26 15.36
CA GLY A 94 2.80 -8.70 14.07
C GLY A 94 2.03 -8.22 12.84
N GLU A 95 0.95 -7.46 13.01
CA GLU A 95 0.18 -6.89 11.90
C GLU A 95 0.63 -5.45 11.59
N PHE A 96 1.12 -5.23 10.38
CA PHE A 96 1.64 -3.92 9.97
C PHE A 96 1.04 -3.45 8.64
N PRO A 97 0.51 -2.21 8.57
CA PRO A 97 0.04 -1.63 7.33
C PRO A 97 1.21 -1.21 6.44
N ILE A 98 1.08 -1.49 5.14
CA ILE A 98 1.93 -0.99 4.08
C ILE A 98 1.01 -0.30 3.07
N LEU A 99 1.22 0.99 2.85
CA LEU A 99 0.50 1.70 1.81
C LEU A 99 1.22 1.45 0.47
N VAL A 100 0.52 0.92 -0.51
CA VAL A 100 1.04 0.76 -1.86
C VAL A 100 0.40 1.82 -2.75
N ILE A 101 1.22 2.52 -3.53
CA ILE A 101 0.76 3.43 -4.55
C ILE A 101 1.34 2.96 -5.88
N SER A 102 0.45 2.67 -6.84
CA SER A 102 0.83 2.11 -8.13
C SER A 102 0.10 2.76 -9.30
N HIS A 103 0.31 2.24 -10.51
CA HIS A 103 -0.42 2.67 -11.70
C HIS A 103 -1.93 2.34 -11.66
N LEU A 104 -2.36 1.42 -10.79
CA LEU A 104 -3.76 1.06 -10.61
C LEU A 104 -4.49 1.94 -9.58
N GLY A 105 -3.75 2.74 -8.81
CA GLY A 105 -4.28 3.57 -7.72
C GLY A 105 -3.50 3.35 -6.43
N SER A 106 -4.10 3.73 -5.29
CA SER A 106 -3.60 3.31 -3.99
C SER A 106 -4.31 2.07 -3.49
N THR A 107 -3.55 1.17 -2.90
CA THR A 107 -4.01 -0.05 -2.24
C THR A 107 -3.29 -0.16 -0.91
N LEU A 108 -3.98 -0.50 0.16
CA LEU A 108 -3.31 -0.85 1.41
C LEU A 108 -3.19 -2.36 1.53
N LEU A 109 -1.95 -2.79 1.73
CA LEU A 109 -1.63 -4.16 2.09
C LEU A 109 -1.40 -4.23 3.59
N VAL A 110 -1.94 -5.26 4.21
CA VAL A 110 -1.61 -5.60 5.59
C VAL A 110 -0.72 -6.82 5.56
N ASN A 111 0.48 -6.67 6.13
CA ASN A 111 1.34 -7.81 6.42
C ASN A 111 0.86 -8.42 7.73
N TYR A 112 0.43 -9.68 7.70
CA TYR A 112 0.18 -10.49 8.88
C TYR A 112 1.43 -11.32 9.14
N GLY A 113 2.25 -10.89 10.10
CA GLY A 113 3.54 -11.51 10.41
C GLY A 113 3.48 -13.05 10.40
N GLY A 114 4.20 -13.67 9.46
CA GLY A 114 4.27 -15.13 9.30
C GLY A 114 3.18 -15.76 8.42
N SER A 115 2.09 -15.06 8.13
CA SER A 115 0.93 -15.56 7.35
C SER A 115 0.82 -14.96 5.95
N GLY A 116 1.66 -13.97 5.61
CA GLY A 116 1.71 -13.34 4.29
C GLY A 116 1.03 -11.98 4.23
N PHE A 117 0.72 -11.53 3.02
CA PHE A 117 0.07 -10.25 2.76
C PHE A 117 -1.39 -10.46 2.40
N SER A 118 -2.29 -9.63 2.94
CA SER A 118 -3.64 -9.50 2.42
C SER A 118 -3.94 -8.08 2.01
N ILE A 119 -4.85 -7.95 1.06
CA ILE A 119 -5.46 -6.67 0.68
C ILE A 119 -6.50 -6.35 1.75
N GLU A 120 -6.46 -5.14 2.30
CA GLU A 120 -7.48 -4.72 3.26
C GLU A 120 -8.83 -4.55 2.53
N PRO A 121 -9.97 -5.01 3.09
CA PRO A 121 -11.27 -4.83 2.46
C PRO A 121 -11.59 -3.36 2.16
N GLY A 122 -12.09 -3.10 0.95
CA GLY A 122 -12.40 -1.74 0.47
C GLY A 122 -11.17 -0.94 0.03
N SER A 123 -9.98 -1.55 0.01
CA SER A 123 -8.73 -0.84 -0.30
C SER A 123 -8.39 -0.64 -1.76
N LEU A 124 -9.07 -1.38 -2.62
CA LEU A 124 -8.85 -1.32 -4.05
C LEU A 124 -9.50 -0.05 -4.59
N ASN A 125 -8.72 0.74 -5.33
CA ASN A 125 -9.16 1.98 -5.98
C ASN A 125 -9.52 3.12 -5.01
N SER A 126 -8.90 3.20 -3.83
CA SER A 126 -8.97 4.47 -3.10
C SER A 126 -8.26 5.54 -3.94
N VAL A 127 -8.93 6.68 -4.11
CA VAL A 127 -8.37 7.81 -4.85
C VAL A 127 -7.71 8.67 -3.80
N LEU A 128 -6.37 8.61 -3.73
CA LEU A 128 -5.65 9.64 -2.99
C LEU A 128 -5.91 10.98 -3.70
N PRO A 129 -6.39 12.01 -2.98
CA PRO A 129 -6.68 13.31 -3.57
C PRO A 129 -5.44 13.99 -4.16
#